data_AF-A0A9W6T9C8-F1
#
_entry.id   AF-A0A9W6T9C8-F1
#
_cell.length_a   1.000
_cell.length_b   1.000
_cell.length_c   1.000
_cell.angle_alpha   90.00
_cell.angle_beta   90.00
_cell.angle_gamma   90.00
#
_symmetry.space_group_name_H-M   'P 1'
#
loop_
_entity.id
_entity.type
_entity.pdbx_description
1 polymer ?
#
loop_
_entity_poly.entity_id
_entity_poly.type
_entity_poly.pdbx_seq_one_letter_code
_entity_poly.pdbx_strand_id
1 'polypeptide(L)'
;MSLGFGTVGFPIIYAYFTHNLHLFTITVWVVLRLFQAVDSHSGYDFPISLRNYLPIWAGAKHHDLHHHYFIGNYASSFTWWDYCLDTEAGPDAKKDREERRKKRAEAKVKKVN
;
A
#
# COMPACT_ATOMS: atom_id res chain seq x y z
N MET A 1 7.12 0.59 -7.35
CA MET A 1 8.36 1.38 -7.18
C MET A 1 8.61 1.90 -5.74
N SER A 2 7.72 1.67 -4.77
CA SER A 2 7.89 2.07 -3.36
C SER A 2 8.60 1.03 -2.46
N LEU A 3 8.67 -0.24 -2.91
CA LEU A 3 9.19 -1.34 -2.08
C LEU A 3 10.69 -1.20 -1.77
N GLY A 4 11.51 -0.84 -2.78
CA GLY A 4 12.96 -0.70 -2.65
C GLY A 4 13.37 0.45 -1.74
N PHE A 5 12.65 1.59 -1.81
CA PHE A 5 12.88 2.71 -0.90
C PHE A 5 12.54 2.34 0.54
N GLY A 6 11.43 1.63 0.79
CA GLY A 6 11.12 1.15 2.14
C GLY A 6 12.15 0.16 2.70
N THR A 7 12.70 -0.71 1.85
CA THR A 7 13.65 -1.74 2.29
C THR A 7 15.04 -1.18 2.57
N VAL A 8 15.56 -0.29 1.72
CA VAL A 8 16.94 0.22 1.81
C VAL A 8 17.01 1.67 2.29
N GLY A 9 16.08 2.51 1.85
CA GLY A 9 16.05 3.94 2.19
C GLY A 9 15.81 4.21 3.67
N PHE A 10 14.91 3.47 4.32
CA PHE A 10 14.66 3.64 5.76
C PHE A 10 15.88 3.33 6.64
N PRO A 11 16.60 2.19 6.47
CA PRO A 11 17.86 1.97 7.17
C PRO A 11 18.93 3.04 6.91
N ILE A 12 19.05 3.54 5.68
CA ILE A 12 20.01 4.60 5.34
C ILE A 12 19.67 5.89 6.08
N ILE A 13 18.40 6.31 6.06
CA ILE A 13 17.95 7.51 6.76
C ILE A 13 18.17 7.36 8.27
N TYR A 14 17.83 6.20 8.84
CA TYR A 14 18.08 5.93 10.25
C TYR A 14 19.57 6.07 10.60
N ALA A 15 20.45 5.43 9.83
CA ALA A 15 21.89 5.49 10.05
C ALA A 15 22.46 6.91 9.88
N TYR A 16 21.90 7.70 8.96
CA TYR A 16 22.29 9.09 8.77
C TYR A 16 22.05 9.93 10.04
N PHE A 17 20.92 9.73 10.73
CA PHE A 17 20.60 10.47 11.94
C PHE A 17 21.22 9.91 13.21
N THR A 18 21.30 8.59 13.35
CA THR A 18 21.77 7.95 14.60
C THR A 18 23.28 7.69 14.59
N HIS A 19 23.92 7.74 13.42
CA HIS A 19 25.30 7.31 13.18
C HIS A 19 25.61 5.88 13.67
N ASN A 20 24.57 5.09 13.92
CA ASN A 20 24.67 3.75 14.49
C ASN A 20 23.72 2.83 13.74
N LEU A 21 24.27 1.81 13.09
CA LEU A 21 23.47 0.80 12.39
C LEU A 21 24.12 -0.56 12.58
N HIS A 22 23.48 -1.41 13.39
CA HIS A 22 23.94 -2.77 13.60
C HIS A 22 23.50 -3.67 12.44
N LEU A 23 24.43 -4.49 11.94
CA LEU A 23 24.14 -5.44 10.87
C LEU A 23 22.98 -6.38 11.24
N PHE A 24 22.92 -6.81 12.50
CA PHE A 24 21.82 -7.64 13.01
C PHE A 24 20.45 -6.98 12.79
N THR A 25 20.31 -5.68 13.10
CA THR A 25 19.06 -4.93 12.92
C THR A 25 18.65 -4.84 11.45
N ILE A 26 19.60 -4.58 10.53
CA ILE A 26 19.32 -4.54 9.10
C ILE A 26 18.89 -5.92 8.60
N THR A 27 19.58 -6.98 9.02
CA THR A 27 19.24 -8.34 8.58
C THR A 27 17.83 -8.71 9.02
N VAL A 28 17.46 -8.45 10.28
CA VAL A 28 16.09 -8.65 10.77
C VAL A 28 15.09 -7.83 9.94
N TRP A 29 15.37 -6.56 9.68
CA TRP A 29 14.52 -5.70 8.86
C TRP A 29 14.31 -6.25 7.45
N VAL A 30 15.39 -6.65 6.76
CA VAL A 30 15.33 -7.20 5.40
C VAL A 30 14.54 -8.51 5.39
N VAL A 31 14.75 -9.40 6.37
CA VAL A 31 13.99 -10.65 6.50
C VAL A 31 12.49 -10.37 6.65
N LEU A 32 12.10 -9.41 7.51
CA LEU A 32 10.70 -9.02 7.66
C LEU A 32 10.11 -8.45 6.37
N ARG A 33 10.88 -7.63 5.63
CA ARG A 33 10.47 -7.10 4.33
C ARG A 33 10.31 -8.19 3.27
N LEU A 34 11.16 -9.21 3.30
CA LEU A 34 11.06 -10.37 2.41
C LEU A 34 9.81 -11.20 2.73
N PHE A 35 9.50 -11.44 4.00
CA PHE A 35 8.25 -12.11 4.40
C PHE A 35 7.02 -11.36 3.86
N GLN A 36 7.00 -10.04 3.99
CA GLN A 36 5.93 -9.23 3.42
C GLN A 36 5.87 -9.31 1.89
N ALA A 37 7.02 -9.33 1.21
CA ALA A 37 7.05 -9.48 -0.23
C ALA A 37 6.46 -10.84 -0.65
N VAL A 38 6.83 -11.93 0.04
CA VAL A 38 6.24 -13.26 -0.19
C VAL A 38 4.74 -13.25 0.07
N ASP A 39 4.28 -12.70 1.19
CA ASP A 39 2.85 -12.58 1.53
C ASP A 39 2.04 -11.81 0.47
N SER A 40 2.66 -10.84 -0.21
CA SER A 40 1.99 -10.03 -1.24
C SER A 40 2.09 -10.62 -2.66
N HIS A 41 3.04 -11.51 -2.95
CA HIS A 41 3.33 -11.97 -4.33
C HIS A 41 3.26 -13.49 -4.50
N SER A 42 3.02 -14.26 -3.44
CA SER A 42 2.91 -15.72 -3.54
C SER A 42 1.62 -16.17 -4.24
N GLY A 43 0.62 -15.28 -4.33
CA GLY A 43 -0.74 -15.60 -4.78
C GLY A 43 -1.57 -16.35 -3.73
N TYR A 44 -1.02 -16.60 -2.53
CA TYR A 44 -1.71 -17.28 -1.44
C TYR A 44 -2.11 -16.31 -0.34
N ASP A 45 -3.32 -16.47 0.18
CA ASP A 45 -3.78 -15.79 1.40
C ASP A 45 -3.46 -16.67 2.62
N PHE A 46 -2.29 -16.45 3.22
CA PHE A 46 -1.83 -17.27 4.34
C PHE A 46 -2.65 -16.99 5.60
N PRO A 47 -3.01 -18.01 6.41
CA PRO A 47 -3.69 -17.80 7.69
C PRO A 47 -2.95 -16.86 8.64
N ILE A 48 -1.61 -16.92 8.62
CA ILE A 48 -0.72 -16.10 9.46
C ILE A 48 -0.44 -14.71 8.87
N SER A 49 -1.00 -14.37 7.70
CA SER A 49 -0.81 -13.06 7.10
C SER A 49 -1.29 -11.97 8.06
N LEU A 50 -0.52 -10.88 8.17
CA LEU A 50 -0.93 -9.70 8.94
C LEU A 50 -2.23 -9.09 8.40
N ARG A 51 -2.60 -9.34 7.14
CA ARG A 51 -3.88 -8.95 6.55
C ARG A 51 -5.09 -9.44 7.37
N ASN A 52 -4.97 -10.62 7.97
CA ASN A 52 -6.07 -11.24 8.72
C ASN A 52 -6.25 -10.63 10.12
N TYR A 53 -5.24 -9.94 10.63
CA TYR A 53 -5.26 -9.29 11.95
C TYR A 53 -5.37 -7.77 11.86
N LEU A 54 -4.86 -7.17 10.78
CA LEU A 54 -4.82 -5.73 10.55
C LEU A 54 -5.55 -5.41 9.25
N PRO A 55 -6.75 -4.80 9.30
CA PRO A 55 -7.59 -4.59 8.11
C PRO A 55 -6.97 -3.62 7.08
N ILE A 56 -6.04 -2.78 7.53
CA ILE A 56 -5.28 -1.84 6.70
C ILE A 56 -4.01 -2.43 6.10
N TRP A 57 -3.67 -3.68 6.42
CA TRP A 57 -2.50 -4.35 5.85
C TRP A 57 -2.85 -4.90 4.47
N ALA A 58 -1.94 -4.76 3.51
CA ALA A 58 -2.04 -5.31 2.17
C ALA A 58 -1.58 -6.77 2.16
N GLY A 59 -2.30 -7.63 1.46
CA GLY A 59 -1.91 -9.02 1.20
C GLY A 59 -1.99 -9.35 -0.29
N ALA A 60 -1.83 -10.63 -0.65
CA ALA A 60 -1.82 -11.11 -2.03
C ALA A 60 -2.94 -10.52 -2.90
N LYS A 61 -4.20 -10.58 -2.46
CA LYS A 61 -5.35 -10.04 -3.21
C LYS A 61 -5.20 -8.56 -3.60
N HIS A 62 -4.71 -7.72 -2.69
CA HIS A 62 -4.55 -6.29 -2.97
C HIS A 62 -3.52 -6.07 -4.09
N HIS A 63 -2.44 -6.84 -4.04
CA HIS A 63 -1.36 -6.77 -5.02
C HIS A 63 -1.71 -7.47 -6.34
N ASP A 64 -2.47 -8.55 -6.32
CA ASP A 64 -2.99 -9.21 -7.51
C ASP A 64 -3.91 -8.28 -8.29
N LEU A 65 -4.76 -7.49 -7.61
CA LEU A 65 -5.57 -6.46 -8.27
C LEU A 65 -4.70 -5.38 -8.93
N HIS A 66 -3.58 -5.02 -8.31
CA HIS A 66 -2.60 -4.10 -8.92
C HIS A 66 -2.04 -4.70 -10.21
N HIS A 67 -1.60 -5.96 -10.22
CA HIS A 67 -1.11 -6.62 -11.43
C HIS A 67 -2.19 -6.92 -12.45
N HIS A 68 -3.44 -7.11 -12.02
CA HIS A 68 -4.54 -7.39 -12.93
C HIS A 68 -4.97 -6.15 -13.73
N TYR A 69 -5.10 -5.00 -13.06
CA TYR A 69 -5.57 -3.76 -13.68
C TYR A 69 -4.45 -2.80 -14.09
N PHE A 70 -3.23 -2.97 -13.55
CA PHE A 70 -2.07 -2.09 -13.71
C PHE A 70 -2.32 -0.61 -13.33
N ILE A 71 -3.45 -0.32 -12.70
CA ILE A 71 -3.88 1.02 -12.30
C ILE A 71 -4.48 0.94 -10.90
N GLY A 72 -3.86 1.66 -9.97
CA GLY A 72 -4.23 1.67 -8.55
C GLY A 72 -3.53 0.61 -7.70
N ASN A 73 -3.88 0.57 -6.41
CA ASN A 73 -3.26 -0.28 -5.38
C ASN A 73 -1.72 -0.16 -5.39
N TYR A 74 -1.23 1.07 -5.29
CA TYR A 74 0.21 1.36 -5.36
C TYR A 74 0.94 1.11 -4.04
N ALA A 75 0.21 1.04 -2.93
CA ALA A 75 0.78 0.77 -1.63
C ALA A 75 1.15 -0.72 -1.50
N SER A 76 2.39 -0.98 -1.12
CA SER A 76 2.88 -2.36 -0.93
C SER A 76 2.54 -2.96 0.44
N SER A 77 2.18 -2.12 1.41
CA SER A 77 2.08 -2.55 2.81
C SER A 77 0.78 -2.13 3.47
N PHE A 78 0.42 -0.85 3.37
CA PHE A 78 -0.75 -0.33 4.04
C PHE A 78 -1.75 0.23 3.03
N THR A 79 -2.93 -0.37 2.95
CA THR A 79 -3.96 -0.04 1.96
C THR A 79 -4.57 1.34 2.16
N TRP A 80 -4.48 1.90 3.37
CA TRP A 80 -4.95 3.25 3.68
C TRP A 80 -4.30 4.34 2.80
N TRP A 81 -3.08 4.12 2.29
CA TRP A 81 -2.45 5.08 1.39
C TRP A 81 -3.23 5.20 0.08
N ASP A 82 -3.67 4.07 -0.48
CA ASP A 82 -4.52 4.07 -1.67
C ASP A 82 -5.91 4.65 -1.38
N TYR A 83 -6.46 4.42 -0.19
CA TYR A 83 -7.71 5.05 0.22
C TYR A 83 -7.58 6.58 0.31
N CYS A 84 -6.56 7.08 1.02
CA CYS A 84 -6.32 8.51 1.24
C CYS A 84 -6.02 9.25 -0.06
N LEU A 85 -5.30 8.61 -0.98
CA LEU A 85 -4.89 9.19 -2.26
C LEU A 85 -5.88 8.91 -3.40
N ASP A 86 -6.98 8.20 -3.13
CA ASP A 86 -8.01 7.86 -4.12
C ASP A 86 -7.46 6.97 -5.26
N THR A 87 -6.57 6.04 -4.94
CA THR A 87 -5.86 5.17 -5.89
C THR A 87 -6.19 3.68 -5.75
N GLU A 88 -7.30 3.30 -5.11
CA GLU A 88 -7.71 1.89 -5.05
C GLU A 88 -7.98 1.29 -6.46
N ALA A 89 -7.53 0.07 -6.73
CA ALA A 89 -7.68 -0.59 -8.03
C ALA A 89 -9.06 -1.24 -8.21
N GLY A 90 -9.43 -1.47 -9.47
CA GLY A 90 -10.63 -2.23 -9.85
C GLY A 90 -11.88 -1.41 -10.17
N PRO A 91 -12.91 -2.07 -10.74
CA PRO A 91 -14.12 -1.41 -11.24
C PRO A 91 -14.95 -0.78 -10.13
N ASP A 92 -15.08 -1.44 -8.98
CA ASP A 92 -15.86 -0.93 -7.84
C ASP A 92 -15.25 0.37 -7.31
N ALA A 93 -13.93 0.37 -7.06
CA ALA A 93 -13.21 1.56 -6.63
C ALA A 93 -13.31 2.70 -7.67
N LYS A 94 -13.26 2.39 -8.97
CA LYS A 94 -13.45 3.37 -10.04
C LYS A 94 -14.86 3.98 -10.02
N LYS A 95 -15.89 3.14 -9.90
CA LYS A 95 -17.28 3.59 -9.83
C LYS A 95 -17.50 4.50 -8.63
N ASP A 96 -17.02 4.12 -7.46
CA ASP A 96 -17.13 4.92 -6.24
C ASP A 96 -16.45 6.29 -6.39
N ARG A 97 -15.29 6.34 -7.05
CA ARG A 97 -14.61 7.60 -7.39
C ARG A 97 -15.45 8.49 -8.31
N GLU A 98 -16.02 7.92 -9.36
CA GLU A 98 -16.85 8.64 -10.31
C GLU A 98 -18.11 9.21 -9.63
N GLU A 99 -18.76 8.43 -8.77
CA GLU A 99 -19.90 8.88 -7.97
C GLU A 99 -19.54 10.02 -7.01
N ARG A 100 -18.41 9.90 -6.29
CA ARG A 100 -17.91 10.96 -5.41
C ARG A 100 -17.59 12.23 -6.20
N ARG A 101 -16.97 12.12 -7.37
CA ARG A 101 -16.65 13.26 -8.26
C ARG A 101 -17.91 13.93 -8.77
N LYS A 102 -18.92 13.17 -9.20
CA LYS A 102 -20.22 13.70 -9.63
C LYS A 102 -20.93 14.46 -8.52
N LYS A 103 -21.05 13.86 -7.32
CA LYS A 103 -21.65 14.52 -6.14
C LYS A 103 -20.94 15.82 -5.78
N ARG A 104 -19.59 15.84 -5.83
CA ARG A 104 -18.79 17.05 -5.59
C ARG A 104 -19.03 18.13 -6.65
N ALA A 105 -19.16 17.75 -7.92
CA ALA A 105 -19.45 18.69 -9.00
C ALA A 105 -20.85 19.32 -8.85
N GLU A 106 -21.88 18.50 -8.61
CA GLU A 106 -23.26 18.97 -8.36
C GLU A 106 -23.33 19.91 -7.14
N ALA A 107 -22.64 19.57 -6.05
CA ALA A 107 -22.57 20.42 -4.86
C ALA A 107 -21.87 21.76 -5.12
N LYS A 108 -20.87 21.81 -6.02
CA LYS A 108 -20.24 23.07 -6.43
C LYS A 108 -21.20 23.93 -7.25
N VAL A 109 -21.91 23.36 -8.21
CA VAL A 109 -22.90 24.10 -9.02
C VAL A 109 -23.99 24.70 -8.14
N LYS A 110 -24.52 23.93 -7.18
CA LYS A 110 -25.53 24.41 -6.21
C LYS A 110 -25.04 25.51 -5.26
N LYS A 111 -23.72 25.69 -5.09
CA LYS A 111 -23.16 26.78 -4.27
C LYS A 111 -22.95 28.07 -5.06
N VAL A 112 -22.93 27.99 -6.39
CA VAL A 112 -22.67 29.13 -7.28
C VAL A 112 -23.98 29.78 -7.73
N ASN A 113 -25.08 29.01 -7.78
CA ASN A 113 -26.45 29.50 -7.97
C ASN A 113 -27.09 29.89 -6.63
#